data_AF-A0AAD5WZ39-F1
#
_entry.id   AF-A0AAD5WZ39-F1
#
_cell.length_a   1.000
_cell.length_b   1.000
_cell.length_c   1.000
_cell.angle_alpha   90.00
_cell.angle_beta   90.00
_cell.angle_gamma   90.00
#
_symmetry.space_group_name_H-M   'P 1'
#
loop_
_entity.id
_entity.type
_entity.pdbx_description
1 polymer ?
#
loop_
_entity_poly.entity_id
_entity_poly.type
_entity_poly.pdbx_seq_one_letter_code
_entity_poly.pdbx_strand_id
1 'polypeptide(L)'
;MPLHPVSDTARDITTECAAYSEHLQNLLAEDKALWPKYLPVTAENDLFTSLQDGILLSHLINAIRPKTVDLSKLTATIDPQSLSTKSQSSSKSFFEATHNLNTALEALKSVPNIVVVNVGAEDFLNKKTDLVLGVLWQIVRAHLLSEVQLSSHPELVRLLDLEKGETLQGLLGLSSEQILVRWFNYHLVRSGVDRKVGTIAKDVTDGTAYLLLLREVAPGDKKEEVARKVEQALKINESDKEARAKAVLEVAEILGVRKFVTAKDITEGHARLNFAFVATIFSKHIGIHLPTEDQSRALQHRVSLLESQNSSLQSQTTSLQSRVKELETALAESQRVHTDIQLARESEKTMLETQAETSKEIHRAALDGANAQIAALNGEVEAQRGAYEALKNEQAAFRKQVGQKLGEVRAVLQ
;
A
#
# COMPACT_ATOMS: atom_id res chain seq x y z
N MET A 1 -6.45 -5.94 -28.57
CA MET A 1 -5.84 -4.75 -29.21
C MET A 1 -5.74 -5.05 -30.70
N PRO A 2 -6.25 -4.20 -31.61
CA PRO A 2 -6.11 -4.45 -33.05
C PRO A 2 -4.62 -4.51 -33.41
N LEU A 3 -4.29 -5.30 -34.45
CA LEU A 3 -2.97 -5.34 -35.08
C LEU A 3 -2.64 -3.93 -35.61
N HIS A 4 -2.13 -3.05 -34.77
CA HIS A 4 -1.37 -1.91 -35.27
C HIS A 4 -0.08 -2.47 -35.85
N PRO A 5 0.31 -2.06 -37.07
CA PRO A 5 1.61 -2.39 -37.61
C PRO A 5 2.63 -1.74 -36.66
N VAL A 6 3.22 -2.56 -35.80
CA VAL A 6 4.53 -2.23 -35.26
C VAL A 6 5.41 -2.18 -36.50
N SER A 7 6.10 -1.07 -36.74
CA SER A 7 7.10 -1.00 -37.79
C SER A 7 8.26 -1.90 -37.37
N ASP A 8 8.04 -3.21 -37.50
CA ASP A 8 9.01 -4.23 -37.13
C ASP A 8 10.22 -4.02 -38.04
N THR A 9 11.37 -3.77 -37.43
CA THR A 9 12.61 -3.66 -38.20
C THR A 9 12.91 -5.02 -38.82
N ALA A 10 13.68 -5.07 -39.91
CA ALA A 10 14.07 -6.35 -40.52
C ALA A 10 14.69 -7.34 -39.51
N ARG A 11 15.34 -6.81 -38.47
CA ARG A 11 15.88 -7.59 -37.37
C ARG A 11 14.80 -8.16 -36.44
N ASP A 12 13.76 -7.39 -36.12
CA ASP A 12 12.65 -7.85 -35.27
C ASP A 12 11.96 -9.06 -35.93
N ILE A 13 11.74 -8.98 -37.25
CA ILE A 13 11.19 -10.07 -38.07
C ILE A 13 12.05 -11.33 -37.94
N THR A 14 13.37 -11.23 -38.14
CA THR A 14 14.32 -12.34 -37.97
C THR A 14 14.22 -12.99 -36.59
N THR A 15 14.26 -12.19 -35.52
CA THR A 15 14.22 -12.70 -34.14
C THR A 15 12.89 -13.34 -33.79
N GLU A 16 11.78 -12.75 -34.24
CA GLU A 16 10.44 -13.31 -34.06
C GLU A 16 10.27 -14.61 -34.84
N CYS A 17 10.73 -14.67 -36.10
CA CYS A 17 10.72 -15.88 -36.91
C CYS A 17 11.44 -17.03 -36.19
N ALA A 18 12.65 -16.78 -35.67
CA ALA A 18 13.41 -17.79 -34.96
C ALA A 18 12.68 -18.27 -33.70
N ALA A 19 12.21 -17.34 -32.87
CA ALA A 19 11.51 -17.63 -31.61
C ALA A 19 10.20 -18.39 -31.83
N TYR A 20 9.40 -17.99 -32.81
CA TYR A 20 8.14 -18.67 -33.13
C TYR A 20 8.41 -20.04 -33.76
N SER A 21 9.39 -20.17 -34.65
CA SER A 21 9.74 -21.48 -35.25
C SER A 21 10.13 -22.49 -34.17
N GLU A 22 10.96 -22.09 -33.20
CA GLU A 22 11.34 -22.94 -32.06
C GLU A 22 10.11 -23.33 -31.22
N HIS A 23 9.21 -22.38 -30.95
CA HIS A 23 7.99 -22.65 -30.19
C HIS A 23 7.05 -23.62 -30.92
N LEU A 24 6.80 -23.38 -32.21
CA LEU A 24 5.96 -24.23 -33.07
C LEU A 24 6.50 -25.65 -33.16
N GLN A 25 7.82 -25.79 -33.36
CA GLN A 25 8.47 -27.09 -33.40
C GLN A 25 8.28 -27.85 -32.09
N ASN A 26 8.45 -27.20 -30.94
CA ASN A 26 8.25 -27.83 -29.64
C ASN A 26 6.77 -28.21 -29.41
N LEU A 27 5.83 -27.37 -29.82
CA LEU A 27 4.40 -27.60 -29.65
C LEU A 27 3.88 -28.76 -30.53
N LEU A 28 4.43 -28.91 -31.74
CA LEU A 28 3.98 -29.88 -32.74
C LEU A 28 4.94 -31.08 -32.90
N ALA A 29 5.91 -31.24 -31.99
CA ALA A 29 6.96 -32.25 -32.10
C ALA A 29 6.41 -33.68 -32.27
N GLU A 30 5.30 -34.00 -31.58
CA GLU A 30 4.69 -35.32 -31.57
C GLU A 30 3.77 -35.58 -32.78
N ASP A 31 3.48 -34.58 -33.60
CA ASP A 31 2.56 -34.70 -34.73
C ASP A 31 3.25 -35.30 -35.96
N LYS A 32 3.20 -36.64 -36.04
CA LYS A 32 3.82 -37.42 -37.13
C LYS A 32 3.35 -37.03 -38.53
N ALA A 33 2.16 -36.43 -38.69
CA ALA A 33 1.66 -36.04 -40.00
C ALA A 33 2.44 -34.87 -40.61
N LEU A 34 3.12 -34.07 -39.78
CA LEU A 34 3.91 -32.93 -40.22
C LEU A 34 5.35 -33.32 -40.62
N TRP A 35 5.83 -34.49 -40.20
CA TRP A 35 7.19 -34.95 -40.48
C TRP A 35 7.26 -35.77 -41.77
N PRO A 36 8.33 -35.60 -42.59
CA PRO A 36 9.41 -34.60 -42.52
C PRO A 36 9.08 -33.30 -43.31
N LYS A 37 7.83 -33.15 -43.76
CA LYS A 37 7.45 -32.17 -44.79
C LYS A 37 7.44 -30.72 -44.28
N TYR A 38 6.99 -30.50 -43.06
CA TYR A 38 6.86 -29.16 -42.46
C TYR A 38 7.78 -28.96 -41.23
N LEU A 39 8.29 -30.05 -40.65
CA LEU A 39 9.17 -30.03 -39.47
C LEU A 39 10.49 -30.77 -39.76
N PRO A 40 11.64 -30.26 -39.26
CA PRO A 40 11.78 -29.06 -38.43
C PRO A 40 11.75 -27.77 -39.27
N VAL A 41 11.17 -26.69 -38.74
CA VAL A 41 11.23 -25.38 -39.39
C VAL A 41 12.62 -24.78 -39.14
N THR A 42 13.50 -24.82 -40.15
CA THR A 42 14.83 -24.18 -40.08
C THR A 42 14.82 -22.76 -40.65
N ALA A 43 15.95 -22.05 -40.58
CA ALA A 43 15.99 -20.58 -40.54
C ALA A 43 15.29 -19.83 -41.71
N GLU A 44 14.52 -18.81 -41.31
CA GLU A 44 13.92 -17.65 -42.00
C GLU A 44 13.05 -17.87 -43.25
N ASN A 45 13.44 -18.71 -44.21
CA ASN A 45 12.64 -18.93 -45.42
C ASN A 45 11.79 -20.21 -45.38
N ASP A 46 11.99 -21.10 -44.40
CA ASP A 46 11.16 -22.30 -44.28
C ASP A 46 9.83 -22.01 -43.58
N LEU A 47 9.78 -21.09 -42.60
CA LEU A 47 8.55 -20.84 -41.84
C LEU A 47 7.40 -20.35 -42.73
N PHE A 48 7.64 -19.29 -43.49
CA PHE A 48 6.61 -18.72 -44.37
C PHE A 48 6.22 -19.70 -45.47
N THR A 49 7.19 -20.43 -46.03
CA THR A 49 6.93 -21.46 -47.04
C THR A 49 6.09 -22.60 -46.48
N SER A 50 6.39 -23.06 -45.27
CA SER A 50 5.66 -24.15 -44.60
C SER A 50 4.22 -23.78 -44.24
N LEU A 51 3.89 -22.48 -44.19
CA LEU A 51 2.55 -21.96 -43.92
C LEU A 51 1.74 -21.69 -45.20
N GLN A 52 2.36 -21.70 -46.39
CA GLN A 52 1.71 -21.29 -47.64
C GLN A 52 0.52 -22.16 -48.06
N ASP A 53 0.50 -23.44 -47.67
CA ASP A 53 -0.57 -24.38 -48.05
C ASP A 53 -1.65 -24.53 -46.96
N GLY A 54 -1.50 -23.83 -45.84
CA GLY A 54 -2.44 -23.82 -44.72
C GLY A 54 -2.43 -25.08 -43.84
N ILE A 55 -1.62 -26.11 -44.13
CA ILE A 55 -1.60 -27.35 -43.34
C ILE A 55 -0.96 -27.11 -41.97
N LEU A 56 0.27 -26.58 -41.93
CA LEU A 56 0.96 -26.29 -40.68
C LEU A 56 0.13 -25.33 -39.79
N LEU A 57 -0.48 -24.30 -40.40
CA LEU A 57 -1.38 -23.37 -39.71
C LEU A 57 -2.58 -24.09 -39.09
N SER A 58 -3.20 -25.02 -39.81
CA SER A 58 -4.37 -25.78 -39.34
C SER A 58 -4.04 -26.69 -38.16
N HIS A 59 -2.89 -27.37 -38.22
CA HIS A 59 -2.40 -28.20 -37.12
C HIS A 59 -2.09 -27.36 -35.88
N LEU A 60 -1.45 -26.20 -36.08
CA LEU A 60 -1.17 -25.26 -35.02
C LEU A 60 -2.45 -24.77 -34.31
N ILE A 61 -3.51 -24.43 -35.07
CA ILE A 61 -4.80 -24.04 -34.50
C ILE A 61 -5.37 -25.18 -33.63
N ASN A 62 -5.29 -26.42 -34.11
CA ASN A 62 -5.75 -27.59 -33.36
C ASN A 62 -4.90 -27.91 -32.13
N ALA A 63 -3.62 -27.56 -32.11
CA ALA A 63 -2.77 -27.72 -30.93
C ALA A 63 -3.19 -26.78 -29.78
N ILE A 64 -3.70 -25.59 -30.10
CA ILE A 64 -4.22 -24.65 -29.09
C ILE A 64 -5.63 -25.01 -28.68
N ARG A 65 -6.48 -25.32 -29.66
CA ARG A 65 -7.88 -25.65 -29.43
C ARG A 65 -8.23 -26.88 -30.26
N PRO A 66 -8.22 -28.09 -29.65
CA PRO A 66 -8.48 -29.32 -30.36
C PRO A 66 -9.80 -29.30 -31.13
N LYS A 67 -9.80 -29.92 -32.32
CA LYS A 67 -10.98 -30.07 -33.20
C LYS A 67 -11.58 -28.76 -33.71
N THR A 68 -10.79 -27.69 -33.78
CA THR A 68 -11.23 -26.39 -34.35
C THR A 68 -11.19 -26.43 -35.88
N VAL A 69 -10.19 -27.09 -36.46
CA VAL A 69 -10.09 -27.37 -37.90
C VAL A 69 -10.30 -28.86 -38.13
N ASP A 70 -11.20 -29.20 -39.05
CA ASP A 70 -11.35 -30.57 -39.54
C ASP A 70 -10.28 -30.88 -40.58
N LEU A 71 -9.16 -31.46 -40.11
CA LEU A 71 -8.00 -31.76 -40.95
C LEU A 71 -8.31 -32.74 -42.10
N SER A 72 -9.37 -33.54 -41.99
CA SER A 72 -9.78 -34.48 -43.04
C SER A 72 -10.31 -33.80 -44.30
N LYS A 73 -10.72 -32.52 -44.19
CA LYS A 73 -11.19 -31.70 -45.31
C LYS A 73 -10.07 -30.94 -46.03
N LEU A 74 -8.84 -31.05 -45.54
CA LEU A 74 -7.69 -30.33 -46.10
C LEU A 74 -6.95 -31.20 -47.12
N THR A 75 -6.45 -30.56 -48.16
CA THR A 75 -5.61 -31.24 -49.15
C THR A 75 -4.14 -31.14 -48.75
N ALA A 76 -3.58 -32.22 -48.21
CA ALA A 76 -2.19 -32.27 -47.73
C ALA A 76 -1.16 -32.69 -48.82
N THR A 77 -1.60 -33.00 -50.03
CA THR A 77 -0.73 -33.46 -51.14
C THR A 77 -0.03 -32.32 -51.89
N ILE A 78 -0.29 -31.07 -51.52
CA ILE A 78 0.30 -29.88 -52.15
C ILE A 78 1.79 -29.81 -51.79
N ASP A 79 2.67 -29.62 -52.76
CA ASP A 79 4.08 -29.31 -52.47
C ASP A 79 4.22 -27.79 -52.23
N PRO A 80 4.57 -27.33 -51.00
CA PRO A 80 4.71 -25.90 -50.70
C PRO A 80 5.73 -25.19 -51.60
N GLN A 81 6.77 -25.88 -52.06
CA GLN A 81 7.79 -25.30 -52.94
C GLN A 81 7.23 -24.94 -54.33
N SER A 82 6.22 -25.69 -54.80
CA SER A 82 5.57 -25.47 -56.09
C SER A 82 4.75 -24.16 -56.17
N LEU A 83 4.36 -23.60 -55.02
CA LEU A 83 3.51 -22.40 -54.91
C LEU A 83 4.28 -21.07 -55.13
N SER A 84 5.61 -21.11 -55.26
CA SER A 84 6.48 -19.93 -55.30
C SER A 84 6.59 -19.23 -56.67
N THR A 85 6.07 -19.83 -57.75
CA THR A 85 6.22 -19.31 -59.11
C THR A 85 4.98 -18.57 -59.62
N LYS A 86 5.14 -17.28 -59.98
CA LYS A 86 4.06 -16.35 -60.39
C LYS A 86 3.23 -16.79 -61.61
N SER A 87 3.68 -17.80 -62.35
CA SER A 87 2.97 -18.34 -63.53
C SER A 87 1.84 -19.33 -63.19
N GLN A 88 1.61 -19.65 -61.90
CA GLN A 88 0.74 -20.77 -61.49
C GLN A 88 -0.52 -20.38 -60.71
N SER A 89 -0.97 -19.12 -60.77
CA SER A 89 -2.26 -18.67 -60.20
C SER A 89 -3.49 -19.47 -60.71
N SER A 90 -3.33 -20.26 -61.77
CA SER A 90 -4.35 -21.14 -62.36
C SER A 90 -4.13 -22.64 -62.09
N SER A 91 -3.14 -23.00 -61.26
CA SER A 91 -2.85 -24.39 -60.93
C SER A 91 -3.82 -24.95 -59.87
N LYS A 92 -4.16 -26.23 -59.99
CA LYS A 92 -4.97 -26.96 -59.00
C LYS A 92 -4.43 -26.78 -57.57
N SER A 93 -3.10 -26.84 -57.41
CA SER A 93 -2.41 -26.66 -56.13
C SER A 93 -2.67 -25.29 -55.48
N PHE A 94 -2.74 -24.21 -56.27
CA PHE A 94 -3.02 -22.87 -55.75
C PHE A 94 -4.46 -22.75 -55.22
N PHE A 95 -5.43 -23.32 -55.92
CA PHE A 95 -6.82 -23.36 -55.46
C PHE A 95 -7.00 -24.20 -54.20
N GLU A 96 -6.33 -25.36 -54.12
CA GLU A 96 -6.36 -26.21 -52.94
C GLU A 96 -5.70 -25.53 -51.73
N ALA A 97 -4.55 -24.86 -51.92
CA ALA A 97 -3.89 -24.09 -50.87
C ALA A 97 -4.76 -22.92 -50.39
N THR A 98 -5.39 -22.21 -51.32
CA THR A 98 -6.35 -21.13 -51.01
C THR A 98 -7.53 -21.66 -50.19
N HIS A 99 -8.06 -22.83 -50.55
CA HIS A 99 -9.14 -23.47 -49.80
C HIS A 99 -8.70 -23.84 -48.37
N ASN A 100 -7.56 -24.50 -48.22
CA ASN A 100 -7.00 -24.86 -46.91
C ASN A 100 -6.81 -23.63 -46.02
N LEU A 101 -6.19 -22.57 -46.55
CA LEU A 101 -5.96 -21.32 -45.83
C LEU A 101 -7.25 -20.63 -45.42
N ASN A 102 -8.25 -20.56 -46.30
CA ASN A 102 -9.54 -19.98 -45.95
C ASN A 102 -10.25 -20.79 -44.85
N THR A 103 -10.20 -22.12 -44.91
CA THR A 103 -10.72 -22.99 -43.85
C THR A 103 -10.00 -22.73 -42.52
N ALA A 104 -8.67 -22.63 -42.53
CA ALA A 104 -7.87 -22.32 -41.35
C ALA A 104 -8.19 -20.94 -40.77
N LEU A 105 -8.25 -19.90 -41.60
CA LEU A 105 -8.53 -18.53 -41.19
C LEU A 105 -9.96 -18.36 -40.65
N GLU A 106 -10.94 -19.05 -41.24
CA GLU A 106 -12.31 -19.04 -40.73
C GLU A 106 -12.39 -19.73 -39.37
N ALA A 107 -11.74 -20.89 -39.22
CA ALA A 107 -11.68 -21.60 -37.95
C ALA A 107 -10.98 -20.77 -36.86
N LEU A 108 -9.93 -20.03 -37.22
CA LEU A 108 -9.15 -19.18 -36.32
C LEU A 108 -9.98 -18.06 -35.68
N LYS A 109 -11.04 -17.57 -36.35
CA LYS A 109 -11.97 -16.57 -35.79
C LYS A 109 -12.76 -17.09 -34.58
N SER A 110 -12.89 -18.40 -34.44
CA SER A 110 -13.57 -19.03 -33.30
C SER A 110 -12.69 -19.13 -32.04
N VAL A 111 -11.39 -18.87 -32.17
CA VAL A 111 -10.44 -18.89 -31.06
C VAL A 111 -10.55 -17.55 -30.29
N PRO A 112 -10.73 -17.58 -28.96
CA PRO A 112 -10.86 -16.35 -28.16
C PRO A 112 -9.66 -15.42 -28.33
N ASN A 113 -9.93 -14.11 -28.34
CA ASN A 113 -8.91 -13.05 -28.38
C ASN A 113 -8.00 -13.03 -29.62
N ILE A 114 -8.42 -13.66 -30.73
CA ILE A 114 -7.75 -13.58 -32.04
C ILE A 114 -8.59 -12.73 -33.01
N VAL A 115 -7.91 -11.85 -33.76
CA VAL A 115 -8.51 -10.93 -34.72
C VAL A 115 -7.80 -11.06 -36.08
N VAL A 116 -8.52 -11.54 -37.09
CA VAL A 116 -8.01 -11.80 -38.45
C VAL A 116 -8.82 -11.12 -39.56
N VAL A 117 -9.46 -9.98 -39.26
CA VAL A 117 -10.37 -9.30 -40.21
C VAL A 117 -9.65 -8.76 -41.46
N ASN A 118 -8.36 -8.44 -41.37
CA ASN A 118 -7.57 -7.83 -42.45
C ASN A 118 -6.52 -8.78 -43.04
N VAL A 119 -6.66 -10.09 -42.86
CA VAL A 119 -5.72 -11.10 -43.39
C VAL A 119 -6.49 -12.16 -44.15
N GLY A 120 -6.08 -12.41 -45.39
CA GLY A 120 -6.66 -13.43 -46.27
C GLY A 120 -5.65 -14.49 -46.71
N ALA A 121 -6.13 -15.53 -47.39
CA ALA A 121 -5.28 -16.59 -47.93
C ALA A 121 -4.17 -16.05 -48.85
N GLU A 122 -4.44 -14.97 -49.58
CA GLU A 122 -3.46 -14.33 -50.47
C GLU A 122 -2.21 -13.82 -49.74
N ASP A 123 -2.36 -13.37 -48.48
CA ASP A 123 -1.25 -12.86 -47.69
C ASP A 123 -0.26 -13.97 -47.32
N PHE A 124 -0.77 -15.18 -47.05
CA PHE A 124 0.03 -16.37 -46.80
C PHE A 124 0.68 -16.88 -48.09
N LEU A 125 -0.08 -16.98 -49.18
CA LEU A 125 0.41 -17.43 -50.48
C LEU A 125 1.54 -16.53 -50.99
N ASN A 126 1.43 -15.21 -50.79
CA ASN A 126 2.45 -14.24 -51.17
C ASN A 126 3.57 -14.07 -50.12
N LYS A 127 3.55 -14.81 -49.01
CA LYS A 127 4.51 -14.71 -47.90
C LYS A 127 4.67 -13.28 -47.37
N LYS A 128 3.56 -12.55 -47.19
CA LYS A 128 3.61 -11.22 -46.58
C LYS A 128 4.01 -11.33 -45.11
N THR A 129 5.31 -11.18 -44.85
CA THR A 129 5.96 -11.51 -43.57
C THR A 129 5.27 -10.89 -42.37
N ASP A 130 4.94 -9.59 -42.45
CA ASP A 130 4.38 -8.83 -41.32
C ASP A 130 2.99 -9.33 -40.94
N LEU A 131 2.17 -9.66 -41.94
CA LEU A 131 0.81 -10.17 -41.71
C LEU A 131 0.84 -11.60 -41.18
N VAL A 132 1.67 -12.47 -41.78
CA VAL A 132 1.80 -13.87 -41.36
C VAL A 132 2.37 -13.95 -39.94
N LEU A 133 3.41 -13.18 -39.61
CA LEU A 133 3.94 -13.09 -38.25
C LEU A 133 2.92 -12.52 -37.27
N GLY A 134 2.15 -11.51 -37.67
CA GLY A 134 1.07 -10.97 -36.84
C GLY A 134 0.00 -12.02 -36.49
N VAL A 135 -0.34 -12.91 -37.43
CA VAL A 135 -1.24 -14.03 -37.17
C VAL A 135 -0.59 -15.09 -36.27
N LEU A 136 0.64 -15.49 -36.57
CA LEU A 136 1.38 -16.45 -35.75
C LEU A 136 1.54 -15.97 -34.31
N TRP A 137 1.87 -14.69 -34.10
CA TRP A 137 1.96 -14.09 -32.79
C TRP A 137 0.65 -14.23 -32.02
N GLN A 138 -0.49 -13.91 -32.63
CA GLN A 138 -1.79 -14.03 -31.96
C GLN A 138 -2.08 -15.47 -31.53
N ILE A 139 -1.71 -16.43 -32.38
CA ILE A 139 -1.83 -17.86 -32.10
C ILE A 139 -0.92 -18.25 -30.92
N VAL A 140 0.38 -17.96 -30.99
CA VAL A 140 1.35 -18.22 -29.91
C VAL A 140 0.90 -17.57 -28.60
N ARG A 141 0.45 -16.31 -28.65
CA ARG A 141 -0.09 -15.57 -27.51
C ARG A 141 -1.31 -16.25 -26.90
N ALA A 142 -2.25 -16.74 -27.71
CA ALA A 142 -3.42 -17.46 -27.23
C ALA A 142 -3.03 -18.77 -26.52
N HIS A 143 -2.05 -19.51 -27.05
CA HIS A 143 -1.51 -20.70 -26.39
C HIS A 143 -0.90 -20.37 -25.03
N LEU A 144 0.04 -19.42 -24.99
CA LEU A 144 0.76 -19.02 -23.78
C LEU A 144 -0.18 -18.50 -22.68
N LEU A 145 -1.29 -17.85 -23.06
CA LEU A 145 -2.26 -17.32 -22.12
C LEU A 145 -3.35 -18.30 -21.70
N SER A 146 -3.51 -19.43 -22.41
CA SER A 146 -4.54 -20.41 -22.10
C SER A 146 -4.39 -20.99 -20.68
N GLU A 147 -3.16 -21.06 -20.19
CA GLU A 147 -2.84 -21.49 -18.82
C GLU A 147 -3.03 -20.39 -17.78
N VAL A 148 -2.99 -19.10 -18.17
CA VAL A 148 -3.07 -17.95 -17.26
C VAL A 148 -4.53 -17.64 -16.88
N GLN A 149 -5.16 -18.57 -16.15
CA GLN A 149 -6.55 -18.48 -15.70
C GLN A 149 -6.72 -19.12 -14.31
N LEU A 150 -7.64 -18.56 -13.50
CA LEU A 150 -7.92 -19.06 -12.14
C LEU A 150 -8.45 -20.51 -12.12
N SER A 151 -9.11 -20.96 -13.18
CA SER A 151 -9.60 -22.34 -13.30
C SER A 151 -8.45 -23.36 -13.33
N SER A 152 -7.32 -22.99 -13.93
CA SER A 152 -6.12 -23.81 -14.04
C SER A 152 -5.22 -23.63 -12.82
N HIS A 153 -5.20 -22.41 -12.25
CA HIS A 153 -4.35 -22.02 -11.12
C HIS A 153 -5.16 -21.30 -10.03
N PRO A 154 -5.82 -22.05 -9.13
CA PRO A 154 -6.59 -21.48 -8.02
C PRO A 154 -5.78 -20.56 -7.10
N GLU A 155 -4.48 -20.78 -6.98
CA GLU A 155 -3.53 -19.97 -6.21
C GLU A 155 -3.47 -18.50 -6.63
N LEU A 156 -3.88 -18.18 -7.87
CA LEU A 156 -3.97 -16.80 -8.36
C LEU A 156 -4.97 -15.95 -7.58
N VAL A 157 -5.84 -16.54 -6.76
CA VAL A 157 -6.66 -15.79 -5.78
C VAL A 157 -5.81 -14.89 -4.88
N ARG A 158 -4.53 -15.22 -4.65
CA ARG A 158 -3.59 -14.39 -3.87
C ARG A 158 -3.18 -13.09 -4.57
N LEU A 159 -3.50 -12.94 -5.86
CA LEU A 159 -3.32 -11.68 -6.58
C LEU A 159 -4.39 -10.66 -6.22
N LEU A 160 -5.49 -11.07 -5.59
CA LEU A 160 -6.58 -10.19 -5.18
C LEU A 160 -6.08 -9.09 -4.24
N ASP A 161 -6.39 -7.83 -4.57
CA ASP A 161 -5.98 -6.67 -3.78
C ASP A 161 -7.07 -6.36 -2.75
N LEU A 162 -7.02 -7.09 -1.63
CA LEU A 162 -7.96 -6.94 -0.51
C LEU A 162 -7.84 -5.56 0.16
N GLU A 163 -6.66 -4.92 0.12
CA GLU A 163 -6.43 -3.60 0.73
C GLU A 163 -7.24 -2.52 0.01
N LYS A 164 -7.41 -2.64 -1.30
CA LYS A 164 -8.28 -1.75 -2.09
C LYS A 164 -9.74 -2.18 -2.14
N GLY A 165 -10.12 -3.21 -1.38
CA GLY A 165 -11.48 -3.75 -1.37
C GLY A 165 -11.91 -4.39 -2.69
N GLU A 166 -10.96 -4.88 -3.50
CA GLU A 166 -11.29 -5.57 -4.74
C GLU A 166 -11.98 -6.91 -4.45
N THR A 167 -13.02 -7.22 -5.22
CA THR A 167 -13.76 -8.47 -5.10
C THR A 167 -13.19 -9.55 -6.03
N LEU A 168 -13.44 -10.82 -5.71
CA LEU A 168 -13.05 -11.95 -6.58
C LEU A 168 -13.62 -11.80 -8.01
N GLN A 169 -14.82 -11.22 -8.13
CA GLN A 169 -15.42 -10.94 -9.43
C GLN A 169 -14.62 -9.90 -10.23
N GLY A 170 -14.04 -8.91 -9.56
CA GLY A 170 -13.12 -7.95 -10.19
C GLY A 170 -11.88 -8.64 -10.76
N LEU A 171 -11.28 -9.56 -10.01
CA LEU A 171 -10.14 -10.36 -10.47
C LEU A 171 -10.50 -11.28 -11.66
N LEU A 172 -11.67 -11.92 -11.62
CA LEU A 172 -12.17 -12.76 -12.73
C LEU A 172 -12.53 -11.96 -13.98
N GLY A 173 -12.80 -10.67 -13.84
CA GLY A 173 -13.04 -9.76 -14.97
C GLY A 173 -11.77 -9.32 -15.69
N LEU A 174 -10.58 -9.60 -15.15
CA LEU A 174 -9.31 -9.25 -15.78
C LEU A 174 -8.99 -10.17 -16.96
N SER A 175 -8.38 -9.61 -17.99
CA SER A 175 -7.80 -10.41 -19.06
C SER A 175 -6.57 -11.18 -18.58
N SER A 176 -6.23 -12.29 -19.23
CA SER A 176 -5.05 -13.09 -18.90
C SER A 176 -3.74 -12.28 -18.89
N GLU A 177 -3.63 -11.26 -19.75
CA GLU A 177 -2.49 -10.36 -19.79
C GLU A 177 -2.42 -9.45 -18.56
N GLN A 178 -3.57 -8.94 -18.10
CA GLN A 178 -3.65 -8.15 -16.87
C GLN A 178 -3.29 -9.01 -15.66
N ILE A 179 -3.76 -10.27 -15.64
CA ILE A 179 -3.38 -11.25 -14.61
C ILE A 179 -1.86 -11.48 -14.63
N LEU A 180 -1.24 -11.64 -15.80
CA LEU A 180 0.20 -11.86 -15.93
C LEU A 180 1.02 -10.67 -15.40
N VAL A 181 0.64 -9.44 -15.76
CA VAL A 181 1.31 -8.21 -15.25
C VAL A 181 1.12 -8.08 -13.74
N ARG A 182 -0.08 -8.43 -13.23
CA ARG A 182 -0.38 -8.40 -11.81
C ARG A 182 0.41 -9.45 -11.03
N TRP A 183 0.55 -10.65 -11.59
CA TRP A 183 1.40 -11.71 -11.06
C TRP A 183 2.88 -11.30 -11.01
N PHE A 184 3.37 -10.64 -12.06
CA PHE A 184 4.74 -10.10 -12.06
C PHE A 184 4.93 -9.14 -10.88
N ASN A 185 4.04 -8.16 -10.74
CA ASN A 185 4.11 -7.15 -9.69
C ASN A 185 3.93 -7.74 -8.28
N TYR A 186 3.12 -8.78 -8.13
CA TYR A 186 2.96 -9.50 -6.86
C TYR A 186 4.32 -10.01 -6.34
N HIS A 187 5.16 -10.56 -7.21
CA HIS A 187 6.50 -11.03 -6.83
C HIS A 187 7.48 -9.88 -6.61
N LEU A 188 7.40 -8.79 -7.39
CA LEU A 188 8.25 -7.61 -7.17
C LEU A 188 8.04 -6.98 -5.79
N VAL A 189 6.79 -6.83 -5.34
CA VAL A 189 6.51 -6.30 -4.00
C VAL A 189 7.11 -7.19 -2.92
N ARG A 190 7.02 -8.51 -3.08
CA ARG A 190 7.63 -9.49 -2.15
C ARG A 190 9.15 -9.46 -2.14
N SER A 191 9.75 -9.05 -3.26
CA SER A 191 11.20 -8.88 -3.40
C SER A 191 11.74 -7.66 -2.63
N GLY A 192 10.86 -6.83 -2.06
CA GLY A 192 11.20 -5.64 -1.27
C GLY A 192 11.32 -4.35 -2.08
N VAL A 193 10.84 -4.35 -3.33
CA VAL A 193 10.98 -3.23 -4.26
C VAL A 193 9.61 -2.61 -4.55
N ASP A 194 9.51 -1.27 -4.43
CA ASP A 194 8.27 -0.51 -4.66
C ASP A 194 8.02 -0.19 -6.15
N ARG A 195 8.97 -0.52 -7.02
CA ARG A 195 8.82 -0.37 -8.48
C ARG A 195 7.73 -1.32 -8.98
N LYS A 196 6.81 -0.76 -9.76
CA LYS A 196 5.79 -1.50 -10.50
C LYS A 196 6.09 -1.52 -11.99
N VAL A 197 5.90 -2.68 -12.59
CA VAL A 197 5.93 -2.89 -14.05
C VAL A 197 4.52 -2.63 -14.58
N GLY A 198 4.37 -1.59 -15.40
CA GLY A 198 3.12 -1.33 -16.12
C GLY A 198 3.06 -2.09 -17.45
N THR A 199 4.21 -2.24 -18.11
CA THR A 199 4.36 -2.88 -19.41
C THR A 199 5.55 -3.85 -19.44
N ILE A 200 5.32 -5.06 -19.93
CA ILE A 200 6.37 -6.09 -20.14
C ILE A 200 7.11 -5.77 -21.46
N ALA A 201 7.68 -4.57 -21.53
CA ALA A 201 8.47 -4.09 -22.66
C ALA A 201 9.47 -3.04 -22.14
N LYS A 202 9.00 -1.81 -21.89
CA LYS A 202 9.86 -0.69 -21.46
C LYS A 202 10.33 -0.85 -20.02
N ASP A 203 9.44 -1.33 -19.14
CA ASP A 203 9.69 -1.38 -17.70
C ASP A 203 10.55 -2.57 -17.28
N VAL A 204 11.03 -3.40 -18.21
CA VAL A 204 11.87 -4.58 -17.94
C VAL A 204 13.24 -4.51 -18.62
N THR A 205 13.53 -3.43 -19.35
CA THR A 205 14.74 -3.27 -20.18
C THR A 205 16.06 -3.25 -19.42
N ASP A 206 16.03 -2.92 -18.13
CA ASP A 206 17.21 -2.92 -17.27
C ASP A 206 17.53 -4.29 -16.68
N GLY A 207 16.70 -5.32 -16.93
CA GLY A 207 16.90 -6.70 -16.45
C GLY A 207 16.66 -6.92 -14.95
N THR A 208 16.64 -5.86 -14.14
CA THR A 208 16.46 -5.94 -12.68
C THR A 208 15.15 -6.59 -12.28
N ALA A 209 14.05 -6.18 -12.92
CA ALA A 209 12.72 -6.73 -12.66
C ALA A 209 12.66 -8.24 -12.95
N TYR A 210 13.33 -8.70 -14.01
CA TYR A 210 13.43 -10.13 -14.32
C TYR A 210 14.24 -10.90 -13.29
N LEU A 211 15.39 -10.39 -12.87
CA LEU A 211 16.22 -11.06 -11.85
C LEU A 211 15.45 -11.25 -10.54
N LEU A 212 14.73 -10.21 -10.10
CA LEU A 212 13.91 -10.27 -8.89
C LEU A 212 12.75 -11.26 -9.06
N LEU A 213 12.06 -11.24 -10.19
CA LEU A 213 11.01 -12.21 -10.49
C LEU A 213 11.55 -13.64 -10.44
N LEU A 214 12.64 -13.93 -11.18
CA LEU A 214 13.25 -15.26 -11.25
C LEU A 214 13.70 -15.78 -9.87
N ARG A 215 14.19 -14.88 -9.00
CA ARG A 215 14.52 -15.22 -7.60
C ARG A 215 13.31 -15.65 -6.79
N GLU A 216 12.19 -14.92 -6.91
CA GLU A 216 10.98 -15.20 -6.12
C GLU A 216 10.25 -16.46 -6.59
N VAL A 217 10.27 -16.73 -7.90
CA VAL A 217 9.58 -17.90 -8.49
C VAL A 217 10.43 -19.17 -8.48
N ALA A 218 11.72 -19.09 -8.15
CA ALA A 218 12.60 -20.24 -8.13
C ALA A 218 12.09 -21.34 -7.18
N PRO A 219 11.99 -22.61 -7.64
CA PRO A 219 11.54 -23.72 -6.81
C PRO A 219 12.59 -24.02 -5.72
N GLY A 220 12.15 -24.64 -4.62
CA GLY A 220 12.95 -24.78 -3.39
C GLY A 220 14.31 -25.47 -3.57
N ASP A 221 14.42 -26.42 -4.51
CA ASP A 221 15.65 -27.13 -4.85
C ASP A 221 16.69 -26.23 -5.56
N LYS A 222 16.23 -25.25 -6.34
CA LYS A 222 17.09 -24.33 -7.11
C LYS A 222 17.21 -22.94 -6.48
N LYS A 223 16.43 -22.68 -5.42
CA LYS A 223 16.27 -21.34 -4.84
C LYS A 223 17.58 -20.72 -4.37
N GLU A 224 18.43 -21.50 -3.70
CA GLU A 224 19.72 -21.04 -3.19
C GLU A 224 20.70 -20.70 -4.34
N GLU A 225 20.78 -21.57 -5.35
CA GLU A 225 21.65 -21.35 -6.52
C GLU A 225 21.22 -20.11 -7.30
N VAL A 226 19.91 -19.97 -7.55
CA VAL A 226 19.33 -18.82 -8.24
C VAL A 226 19.53 -17.53 -7.43
N ALA A 227 19.28 -17.56 -6.12
CA ALA A 227 19.47 -16.40 -5.25
C ALA A 227 20.92 -15.89 -5.31
N ARG A 228 21.90 -16.78 -5.19
CA ARG A 228 23.33 -16.43 -5.29
C ARG A 228 23.68 -15.79 -6.63
N LYS A 229 23.19 -16.34 -7.76
CA LYS A 229 23.43 -15.78 -9.09
C LYS A 229 22.74 -14.42 -9.28
N VAL A 230 21.51 -14.28 -8.79
CA VAL A 230 20.77 -13.02 -8.83
C VAL A 230 21.49 -11.94 -8.02
N GLU A 231 21.98 -12.24 -6.82
CA GLU A 231 22.75 -11.29 -6.01
C GLU A 231 24.04 -10.82 -6.69
N GLN A 232 24.72 -11.70 -7.42
CA GLN A 232 25.88 -11.33 -8.22
C GLN A 232 25.48 -10.43 -9.40
N ALA A 233 24.38 -10.77 -10.09
CA ALA A 233 23.88 -10.01 -11.22
C ALA A 233 23.35 -8.61 -10.83
N LEU A 234 22.79 -8.47 -9.63
CA LEU A 234 22.34 -7.18 -9.09
C LEU A 234 23.50 -6.23 -8.74
N LYS A 235 24.73 -6.75 -8.59
CA LYS A 235 25.94 -5.93 -8.39
C LYS A 235 26.54 -5.41 -9.70
N ILE A 236 26.04 -5.86 -10.85
CA ILE A 236 26.46 -5.35 -12.17
C ILE A 236 26.03 -3.89 -12.28
N ASN A 237 26.96 -3.02 -12.70
CA ASN A 237 26.75 -1.58 -12.84
C ASN A 237 25.46 -1.26 -13.62
N GLU A 238 24.72 -0.24 -13.16
CA GLU A 238 23.48 0.26 -13.77
C GLU A 238 23.61 0.57 -15.26
N SER A 239 24.78 1.02 -15.71
CA SER A 239 25.05 1.31 -17.12
C SER A 239 25.13 0.07 -18.00
N ASP A 240 25.45 -1.11 -17.45
CA ASP A 240 25.68 -2.34 -18.21
C ASP A 240 24.43 -3.24 -18.23
N LYS A 241 23.39 -2.75 -18.92
CA LYS A 241 22.12 -3.48 -19.09
C LYS A 241 22.29 -4.79 -19.85
N GLU A 242 23.22 -4.85 -20.79
CA GLU A 242 23.48 -6.02 -21.62
C GLU A 242 24.09 -7.17 -20.81
N ALA A 243 25.07 -6.89 -19.95
CA ALA A 243 25.61 -7.91 -19.04
C ALA A 243 24.54 -8.40 -18.06
N ARG A 244 23.68 -7.50 -17.56
CA ARG A 244 22.57 -7.90 -16.67
C ARG A 244 21.53 -8.75 -17.40
N ALA A 245 21.18 -8.41 -18.64
CA ALA A 245 20.28 -9.20 -19.47
C ALA A 245 20.85 -10.60 -19.79
N LYS A 246 22.17 -10.72 -20.01
CA LYS A 246 22.83 -12.04 -20.11
C LYS A 246 22.69 -12.85 -18.82
N ALA A 247 22.89 -12.22 -17.66
CA ALA A 247 22.69 -12.88 -16.38
C ALA A 247 21.23 -13.32 -16.16
N VAL A 248 20.24 -12.55 -16.62
CA VAL A 248 18.83 -12.97 -16.64
C VAL A 248 18.67 -14.27 -17.42
N LEU A 249 19.27 -14.37 -18.61
CA LEU A 249 19.19 -15.59 -19.44
C LEU A 249 19.91 -16.79 -18.81
N GLU A 250 21.03 -16.58 -18.12
CA GLU A 250 21.71 -17.64 -17.37
C GLU A 250 20.83 -18.19 -16.24
N VAL A 251 20.16 -17.31 -15.49
CA VAL A 251 19.23 -17.74 -14.44
C VAL A 251 18.01 -18.43 -15.04
N ALA A 252 17.50 -17.92 -16.17
CA ALA A 252 16.41 -18.54 -16.90
C ALA A 252 16.77 -19.95 -17.42
N GLU A 253 18.02 -20.19 -17.79
CA GLU A 253 18.52 -21.51 -18.21
C GLU A 253 18.43 -22.51 -17.05
N ILE A 254 18.89 -22.12 -15.85
CA ILE A 254 18.84 -22.97 -14.64
C ILE A 254 17.40 -23.37 -14.31
N LEU A 255 16.46 -22.45 -14.50
CA LEU A 255 15.03 -22.68 -14.29
C LEU A 255 14.34 -23.38 -15.48
N GLY A 256 15.04 -23.58 -16.60
CA GLY A 256 14.51 -24.20 -17.81
C GLY A 256 13.45 -23.35 -18.53
N VAL A 257 13.49 -22.02 -18.36
CA VAL A 257 12.54 -21.03 -18.93
C VAL A 257 13.16 -20.12 -19.98
N ARG A 258 14.43 -20.33 -20.35
CA ARG A 258 15.10 -19.55 -21.40
C ARG A 258 14.52 -19.88 -22.79
N LYS A 259 13.47 -19.17 -23.17
CA LYS A 259 12.81 -19.24 -24.48
C LYS A 259 12.47 -17.84 -24.98
N PHE A 260 12.29 -17.71 -26.30
CA PHE A 260 11.84 -16.51 -27.02
C PHE A 260 12.80 -15.30 -27.06
N VAL A 261 13.51 -14.99 -25.96
CA VAL A 261 14.29 -13.74 -25.84
C VAL A 261 15.79 -13.96 -25.89
N THR A 262 16.48 -13.00 -26.52
CA THR A 262 17.91 -12.76 -26.35
C THR A 262 18.18 -11.58 -25.41
N ALA A 263 19.45 -11.38 -25.01
CA ALA A 263 19.82 -10.27 -24.13
C ALA A 263 19.48 -8.92 -24.78
N LYS A 264 19.66 -8.83 -26.10
CA LYS A 264 19.36 -7.63 -26.89
C LYS A 264 17.86 -7.35 -26.96
N ASP A 265 17.03 -8.37 -27.05
CA ASP A 265 15.56 -8.20 -27.09
C ASP A 265 15.01 -7.72 -25.73
N ILE A 266 15.67 -8.11 -24.64
CA ILE A 266 15.38 -7.57 -23.29
C ILE A 266 15.79 -6.10 -23.24
N THR A 267 17.02 -5.76 -23.60
CA THR A 267 17.55 -4.38 -23.46
C THR A 267 16.86 -3.38 -24.39
N GLU A 268 16.41 -3.82 -25.57
CA GLU A 268 15.62 -3.02 -26.51
C GLU A 268 14.12 -2.98 -26.17
N GLY A 269 13.66 -3.85 -25.27
CA GLY A 269 12.26 -3.87 -24.82
C GLY A 269 11.30 -4.43 -25.86
N HIS A 270 11.72 -5.45 -26.62
CA HIS A 270 10.91 -6.07 -27.67
C HIS A 270 9.64 -6.70 -27.07
N ALA A 271 8.48 -6.07 -27.33
CA ALA A 271 7.25 -6.35 -26.58
C ALA A 271 6.75 -7.81 -26.70
N ARG A 272 6.72 -8.38 -27.92
CA ARG A 272 6.19 -9.75 -28.15
C ARG A 272 7.04 -10.82 -27.47
N LEU A 273 8.36 -10.77 -27.70
CA LEU A 273 9.31 -11.72 -27.11
C LEU A 273 9.38 -11.61 -25.59
N ASN A 274 9.44 -10.39 -25.02
CA ASN A 274 9.42 -10.21 -23.56
C ASN A 274 8.13 -10.74 -22.94
N PHE A 275 6.98 -10.49 -23.57
CA PHE A 275 5.71 -11.07 -23.12
C PHE A 275 5.74 -12.60 -23.15
N ALA A 276 6.23 -13.20 -24.23
CA ALA A 276 6.30 -14.65 -24.36
C ALA A 276 7.25 -15.28 -23.33
N PHE A 277 8.35 -14.61 -23.03
CA PHE A 277 9.28 -15.00 -21.98
C PHE A 277 8.60 -14.99 -20.60
N VAL A 278 7.90 -13.90 -20.24
CA VAL A 278 7.16 -13.82 -18.96
C VAL A 278 6.08 -14.90 -18.86
N ALA A 279 5.31 -15.11 -19.92
CA ALA A 279 4.28 -16.16 -19.94
C ALA A 279 4.90 -17.57 -19.77
N THR A 280 6.08 -17.81 -20.35
CA THR A 280 6.84 -19.05 -20.16
C THR A 280 7.30 -19.22 -18.71
N ILE A 281 7.77 -18.15 -18.07
CA ILE A 281 8.12 -18.18 -16.64
C ILE A 281 6.89 -18.52 -15.81
N PHE A 282 5.76 -17.85 -16.05
CA PHE A 282 4.51 -18.10 -15.35
C PHE A 282 4.07 -19.57 -15.47
N SER A 283 3.99 -20.08 -16.69
CA SER A 283 3.54 -21.45 -16.98
C SER A 283 4.35 -22.52 -16.23
N LYS A 284 5.69 -22.34 -16.18
CA LYS A 284 6.57 -23.31 -15.49
C LYS A 284 6.69 -23.07 -13.99
N HIS A 285 6.72 -21.81 -13.57
CA HIS A 285 7.05 -21.39 -12.21
C HIS A 285 6.17 -20.22 -11.78
N ILE A 286 4.97 -20.54 -11.27
CA ILE A 286 4.05 -19.51 -10.75
C ILE A 286 4.61 -18.88 -9.46
N GLY A 287 5.31 -19.65 -8.63
CA GLY A 287 5.89 -19.17 -7.36
C GLY A 287 4.86 -18.75 -6.30
N ILE A 288 3.57 -19.01 -6.54
CA ILE A 288 2.50 -18.76 -5.58
C ILE A 288 2.05 -20.09 -5.01
N HIS A 289 2.14 -20.23 -3.69
CA HIS A 289 1.65 -21.41 -2.99
C HIS A 289 0.45 -21.02 -2.13
N LEU A 290 -0.56 -21.89 -2.15
CA LEU A 290 -1.62 -21.86 -1.15
C LEU A 290 -1.08 -22.44 0.16
N PRO A 291 -1.50 -21.90 1.32
CA PRO A 291 -1.11 -22.47 2.60
C PRO A 291 -1.60 -23.91 2.69
N THR A 292 -0.78 -24.80 3.26
CA THR A 292 -1.22 -26.17 3.55
C THR A 292 -2.37 -26.16 4.57
N GLU A 293 -3.09 -27.27 4.70
CA GLU A 293 -4.15 -27.38 5.72
C GLU A 293 -3.61 -27.08 7.12
N ASP A 294 -2.40 -27.54 7.43
CA ASP A 294 -1.72 -27.26 8.71
C ASP A 294 -1.42 -25.78 8.90
N GLN A 295 -0.88 -25.12 7.87
CA GLN A 295 -0.64 -23.69 7.91
C GLN A 295 -1.94 -22.90 8.04
N SER A 296 -3.00 -23.34 7.35
CA SER A 296 -4.32 -22.73 7.42
C SER A 296 -4.94 -22.88 8.82
N ARG A 297 -4.83 -24.06 9.43
CA ARG A 297 -5.25 -24.31 10.83
C ARG A 297 -4.46 -23.45 11.81
N ALA A 298 -3.14 -23.35 11.64
CA ALA A 298 -2.29 -22.51 12.49
C ALA A 298 -2.66 -21.02 12.35
N LEU A 299 -2.94 -20.55 11.13
CA LEU A 299 -3.40 -19.19 10.88
C LEU A 299 -4.77 -18.92 11.52
N GLN A 300 -5.74 -19.83 11.36
CA GLN A 300 -7.05 -19.72 11.97
C GLN A 300 -6.98 -19.67 13.51
N HIS A 301 -6.15 -20.54 14.10
CA HIS A 301 -5.90 -20.52 15.54
C HIS A 301 -5.31 -19.17 15.99
N ARG A 302 -4.35 -18.62 15.23
CA ARG A 302 -3.75 -17.32 15.54
C ARG A 302 -4.75 -16.17 15.40
N VAL A 303 -5.62 -16.20 14.40
CA VAL A 303 -6.72 -15.22 14.24
C VAL A 303 -7.66 -15.28 15.44
N SER A 304 -8.10 -16.48 15.84
CA SER A 304 -8.97 -16.65 17.01
C SER A 304 -8.33 -16.12 18.31
N LEU A 305 -7.02 -16.35 18.50
CA LEU A 305 -6.29 -15.79 19.64
C LEU A 305 -6.25 -14.26 19.62
N LEU A 306 -5.97 -13.66 18.45
CA LEU A 306 -5.94 -12.21 18.28
C LEU A 306 -7.32 -11.59 18.49
N GLU A 307 -8.39 -12.24 18.02
CA GLU A 307 -9.77 -11.81 18.27
C GLU A 307 -10.09 -11.82 19.77
N SER A 308 -9.72 -12.88 20.49
CA SER A 308 -9.89 -12.95 21.94
C SER A 308 -9.10 -11.84 22.67
N GLN A 309 -7.86 -11.60 22.26
CA GLN A 309 -7.05 -10.51 22.80
C GLN A 309 -7.67 -9.13 22.54
N ASN A 310 -8.17 -8.89 21.32
CA ASN A 310 -8.85 -7.65 20.97
C ASN A 310 -10.11 -7.44 21.81
N SER A 311 -10.95 -8.47 21.99
CA SER A 311 -12.13 -8.38 22.86
C SER A 311 -11.76 -8.08 24.31
N SER A 312 -10.68 -8.68 24.82
CA SER A 312 -10.17 -8.38 26.17
C SER A 312 -9.70 -6.93 26.29
N LEU A 313 -8.88 -6.45 25.35
CA LEU A 313 -8.41 -5.06 25.32
C LEU A 313 -9.56 -4.06 25.18
N GLN A 314 -10.58 -4.38 24.38
CA GLN A 314 -11.80 -3.58 24.27
C GLN A 314 -12.51 -3.50 25.63
N SER A 315 -12.67 -4.62 26.35
CA SER A 315 -13.30 -4.61 27.67
C SER A 315 -12.52 -3.78 28.71
N GLN A 316 -11.18 -3.86 28.68
CA GLN A 316 -10.31 -3.05 29.53
C GLN A 316 -10.45 -1.55 29.19
N THR A 317 -10.50 -1.23 27.91
CA THR A 317 -10.70 0.14 27.42
C THR A 317 -12.01 0.70 27.93
N THR A 318 -13.11 -0.04 27.82
CA THR A 318 -14.42 0.37 28.33
C THR A 318 -14.42 0.55 29.85
N SER A 319 -13.76 -0.35 30.59
CA SER A 319 -13.64 -0.23 32.05
C SER A 319 -12.86 1.02 32.47
N LEU A 320 -11.73 1.28 31.81
CA LEU A 320 -10.92 2.49 32.05
C LEU A 320 -11.70 3.75 31.69
N GLN A 321 -12.44 3.75 30.59
CA GLN A 321 -13.32 4.87 30.22
C GLN A 321 -14.39 5.16 31.29
N SER A 322 -14.97 4.13 31.91
CA SER A 322 -15.89 4.30 33.05
C SER A 322 -15.19 4.97 34.24
N ARG A 323 -14.01 4.46 34.62
CA ARG A 323 -13.22 5.02 35.74
C ARG A 323 -12.81 6.47 35.48
N VAL A 324 -12.44 6.82 34.25
CA VAL A 324 -12.12 8.20 33.89
C VAL A 324 -13.34 9.09 34.10
N LYS A 325 -14.52 8.68 33.63
CA LYS A 325 -15.77 9.43 33.82
C LYS A 325 -16.15 9.60 35.30
N GLU A 326 -15.96 8.56 36.12
CA GLU A 326 -16.16 8.63 37.58
C GLU A 326 -15.21 9.64 38.23
N LEU A 327 -13.92 9.60 37.86
CA LEU A 327 -12.92 10.55 38.36
C LEU A 327 -13.20 11.99 37.91
N GLU A 328 -13.63 12.21 36.68
CA GLU A 328 -14.05 13.53 36.18
C GLU A 328 -15.23 14.08 36.99
N THR A 329 -16.19 13.23 37.34
CA THR A 329 -17.35 13.61 38.15
C THR A 329 -16.92 13.97 39.57
N ALA A 330 -16.10 13.14 40.20
CA ALA A 330 -15.57 13.39 41.54
C ALA A 330 -14.69 14.66 41.60
N LEU A 331 -13.92 14.92 40.54
CA LEU A 331 -13.12 16.14 40.42
C LEU A 331 -14.03 17.38 40.34
N ALA A 332 -15.10 17.33 39.56
CA ALA A 332 -16.06 18.43 39.44
C ALA A 332 -16.77 18.70 40.79
N GLU A 333 -17.14 17.66 41.53
CA GLU A 333 -17.68 17.78 42.89
C GLU A 333 -16.67 18.40 43.86
N SER A 334 -15.42 17.91 43.86
CA SER A 334 -14.36 18.47 44.70
C SER A 334 -14.08 19.94 44.39
N GLN A 335 -14.14 20.36 43.12
CA GLN A 335 -13.97 21.75 42.71
C GLN A 335 -15.13 22.63 43.21
N ARG A 336 -16.37 22.13 43.15
CA ARG A 336 -17.53 22.83 43.74
C ARG A 336 -17.36 23.03 45.24
N VAL A 337 -17.07 21.95 45.98
CA VAL A 337 -16.85 22.02 47.43
C VAL A 337 -15.71 22.98 47.77
N HIS A 338 -14.61 22.97 47.01
CA HIS A 338 -13.52 23.91 47.22
C HIS A 338 -13.99 25.36 47.05
N THR A 339 -14.78 25.64 46.02
CA THR A 339 -15.32 26.98 45.76
C THR A 339 -16.24 27.45 46.88
N ASP A 340 -17.12 26.58 47.38
CA ASP A 340 -18.03 26.89 48.49
C ASP A 340 -17.25 27.18 49.78
N ILE A 341 -16.19 26.42 50.07
CA ILE A 341 -15.32 26.66 51.22
C ILE A 341 -14.60 28.00 51.11
N GLN A 342 -14.12 28.38 49.92
CA GLN A 342 -13.48 29.68 49.69
C GLN A 342 -14.47 30.83 49.99
N LEU A 343 -15.69 30.74 49.45
CA LEU A 343 -16.75 31.73 49.71
C LEU A 343 -17.10 31.83 51.21
N ALA A 344 -17.22 30.68 51.89
CA ALA A 344 -17.50 30.64 53.32
C ALA A 344 -16.38 31.32 54.13
N ARG A 345 -15.10 30.99 53.84
CA ARG A 345 -13.94 31.62 54.49
C ARG A 345 -13.90 33.12 54.28
N GLU A 346 -14.23 33.59 53.09
CA GLU A 346 -14.24 35.01 52.77
C GLU A 346 -15.38 35.75 53.49
N SER A 347 -16.55 35.11 53.62
CA SER A 347 -17.66 35.62 54.44
C SER A 347 -17.33 35.65 55.94
N GLU A 348 -16.65 34.64 56.46
CA GLU A 348 -16.24 34.59 57.87
C GLU A 348 -15.18 35.67 58.17
N LYS A 349 -14.21 35.83 57.27
CA LYS A 349 -13.19 36.87 57.36
C LYS A 349 -13.82 38.27 57.42
N THR A 350 -14.76 38.58 56.52
CA THR A 350 -15.45 39.88 56.50
C THR A 350 -16.29 40.11 57.76
N MET A 351 -16.92 39.06 58.29
CA MET A 351 -17.65 39.14 59.56
C MET A 351 -16.72 39.45 60.75
N LEU A 352 -15.59 38.75 60.85
CA LEU A 352 -14.59 38.98 61.89
C LEU A 352 -13.96 40.38 61.80
N GLU A 353 -13.68 40.87 60.59
CA GLU A 353 -13.19 42.24 60.36
C GLU A 353 -14.22 43.27 60.85
N THR A 354 -15.50 43.07 60.56
CA THR A 354 -16.59 43.94 61.04
C THR A 354 -16.72 43.91 62.56
N GLN A 355 -16.62 42.72 63.17
CA GLN A 355 -16.69 42.56 64.62
C GLN A 355 -15.48 43.19 65.33
N ALA A 356 -14.28 43.08 64.75
CA ALA A 356 -13.09 43.74 65.26
C ALA A 356 -13.22 45.27 65.20
N GLU A 357 -13.76 45.81 64.11
CA GLU A 357 -13.94 47.26 63.97
C GLU A 357 -14.97 47.82 64.95
N THR A 358 -16.13 47.17 65.07
CA THR A 358 -17.14 47.53 66.09
C THR A 358 -16.60 47.43 67.51
N SER A 359 -15.79 46.40 67.82
CA SER A 359 -15.14 46.29 69.13
C SER A 359 -14.15 47.43 69.40
N LYS A 360 -13.39 47.87 68.39
CA LYS A 360 -12.50 49.05 68.51
C LYS A 360 -13.28 50.31 68.76
N GLU A 361 -14.41 50.52 68.07
CA GLU A 361 -15.28 51.69 68.29
C GLU A 361 -15.84 51.72 69.71
N ILE A 362 -16.32 50.57 70.22
CA ILE A 362 -16.81 50.46 71.60
C ILE A 362 -15.69 50.77 72.60
N HIS A 363 -14.49 50.19 72.41
CA HIS A 363 -13.35 50.48 73.28
C HIS A 363 -12.96 51.95 73.23
N ARG A 364 -12.95 52.57 72.06
CA ARG A 364 -12.64 53.99 71.89
C ARG A 364 -13.65 54.86 72.62
N ALA A 365 -14.94 54.59 72.46
CA ALA A 365 -16.01 55.31 73.16
C ALA A 365 -15.90 55.16 74.69
N ALA A 366 -15.57 53.96 75.19
CA ALA A 366 -15.34 53.73 76.61
C ALA A 366 -14.13 54.51 77.14
N LEU A 367 -13.06 54.57 76.36
CA LEU A 367 -11.83 55.29 76.70
C LEU A 367 -12.06 56.80 76.72
N ASP A 368 -12.81 57.32 75.74
CA ASP A 368 -13.26 58.72 75.71
C ASP A 368 -14.14 59.05 76.92
N GLY A 369 -15.06 58.16 77.29
CA GLY A 369 -15.90 58.30 78.48
C GLY A 369 -15.09 58.30 79.79
N ALA A 370 -14.13 57.38 79.93
CA ALA A 370 -13.24 57.34 81.09
C ALA A 370 -12.38 58.60 81.20
N ASN A 371 -11.85 59.09 80.08
CA ASN A 371 -11.09 60.34 80.03
C ASN A 371 -11.95 61.55 80.45
N ALA A 372 -13.21 61.61 80.02
CA ALA A 372 -14.13 62.65 80.45
C ALA A 372 -14.40 62.59 81.96
N GLN A 373 -14.53 61.39 82.53
CA GLN A 373 -14.74 61.19 83.96
C GLN A 373 -13.50 61.56 84.79
N ILE A 374 -12.30 61.20 84.31
CA ILE A 374 -11.02 61.62 84.91
C ILE A 374 -10.92 63.16 84.89
N ALA A 375 -11.28 63.80 83.78
CA ALA A 375 -11.28 65.26 83.67
C ALA A 375 -12.24 65.91 84.68
N ALA A 376 -13.44 65.36 84.86
CA ALA A 376 -14.40 65.84 85.85
C ALA A 376 -13.87 65.71 87.29
N LEU A 377 -13.34 64.54 87.65
CA LEU A 377 -12.75 64.30 88.98
C LEU A 377 -11.55 65.23 89.25
N ASN A 378 -10.69 65.43 88.26
CA ASN A 378 -9.57 66.38 88.39
C ASN A 378 -10.08 67.80 88.62
N GLY A 379 -11.16 68.22 87.93
CA GLY A 379 -11.80 69.50 88.18
C GLY A 379 -12.34 69.63 89.60
N GLU A 380 -12.93 68.57 90.14
CA GLU A 380 -13.46 68.53 91.51
C GLU A 380 -12.33 68.56 92.56
N VAL A 381 -11.24 67.83 92.33
CA VAL A 381 -10.02 67.88 93.16
C VAL A 381 -9.42 69.27 93.19
N GLU A 382 -9.34 69.95 92.04
CA GLU A 382 -8.85 71.33 91.97
C GLU A 382 -9.79 72.31 92.69
N ALA A 383 -11.11 72.12 92.59
CA ALA A 383 -12.08 72.90 93.36
C ALA A 383 -11.90 72.70 94.88
N GLN A 384 -11.70 71.45 95.34
CA GLN A 384 -11.43 71.16 96.74
C GLN A 384 -10.08 71.73 97.21
N ARG A 385 -9.03 71.67 96.38
CA ARG A 385 -7.76 72.35 96.67
C ARG A 385 -7.94 73.85 96.84
N GLY A 386 -8.69 74.48 95.95
CA GLY A 386 -9.04 75.90 96.05
C GLY A 386 -9.76 76.23 97.36
N ALA A 387 -10.76 75.42 97.73
CA ALA A 387 -11.48 75.57 98.99
C ALA A 387 -10.58 75.38 100.23
N TYR A 388 -9.67 74.39 100.20
CA TYR A 388 -8.72 74.16 101.28
C TYR A 388 -7.74 75.33 101.46
N GLU A 389 -7.18 75.85 100.37
CA GLU A 389 -6.29 77.03 100.45
C GLU A 389 -7.03 78.28 100.92
N ALA A 390 -8.30 78.47 100.55
CA ALA A 390 -9.13 79.54 101.09
C ALA A 390 -9.31 79.42 102.61
N LEU A 391 -9.64 78.21 103.10
CA LEU A 391 -9.82 77.94 104.53
C LEU A 391 -8.51 78.12 105.32
N LYS A 392 -7.38 77.72 104.74
CA LYS A 392 -6.04 77.89 105.30
C LYS A 392 -5.66 79.37 105.39
N ASN A 393 -5.98 80.17 104.38
CA ASN A 393 -5.80 81.62 104.40
C ASN A 393 -6.69 82.29 105.46
N GLU A 394 -7.93 81.83 105.63
CA GLU A 394 -8.84 82.30 106.66
C GLU A 394 -8.34 81.94 108.07
N GLN A 395 -7.80 80.74 108.26
CA GLN A 395 -7.12 80.34 109.49
C GLN A 395 -5.90 81.22 109.80
N ALA A 396 -5.10 81.55 108.78
CA ALA A 396 -3.96 82.44 108.92
C ALA A 396 -4.40 83.87 109.32
N ALA A 397 -5.48 84.37 108.72
CA ALA A 397 -6.08 85.65 109.08
C ALA A 397 -6.61 85.65 110.52
N PHE A 398 -7.30 84.59 110.93
CA PHE A 398 -7.80 84.43 112.31
C PHE A 398 -6.64 84.40 113.32
N ARG A 399 -5.56 83.66 113.05
CA ARG A 399 -4.35 83.65 113.90
C ARG A 399 -3.73 85.04 114.02
N LYS A 400 -3.70 85.82 112.94
CA LYS A 400 -3.21 87.20 112.95
C LYS A 400 -4.09 88.11 113.82
N GLN A 401 -5.40 87.93 113.76
CA GLN A 401 -6.39 88.69 114.53
C GLN A 401 -6.33 88.34 116.04
N VAL A 402 -6.17 87.06 116.38
CA VAL A 402 -5.93 86.60 117.76
C VAL A 402 -4.59 87.14 118.29
N GLY A 403 -3.55 87.14 117.45
CA GLY A 403 -2.26 87.76 117.78
C GLY A 403 -2.37 89.26 118.07
N GLN A 404 -3.18 90.00 117.31
CA GLN A 404 -3.45 91.43 117.57
C GLN A 404 -4.19 91.64 118.88
N LYS A 405 -5.27 90.88 119.15
CA LYS A 405 -6.03 91.01 120.42
C LYS A 405 -5.20 90.64 121.65
N LEU A 406 -4.31 89.65 121.55
CA LEU A 406 -3.38 89.32 122.64
C LEU A 406 -2.35 90.44 122.88
N GLY A 407 -1.96 91.17 121.82
CA GLY A 407 -1.15 92.38 121.92
C GLY A 407 -1.87 93.53 122.63
N GLU A 408 -3.15 93.75 122.33
CA GLU A 408 -3.99 94.75 123.01
C GLU A 408 -4.20 94.44 124.49
N VAL A 409 -4.43 93.18 124.86
CA VAL A 409 -4.54 92.75 126.27
C VAL A 409 -3.23 92.98 127.02
N ARG A 410 -2.08 92.78 126.37
CA ARG A 410 -0.77 93.02 126.97
C ARG A 410 -0.49 94.52 127.20
N ALA A 411 -1.05 95.40 126.37
CA ALA A 411 -0.93 96.85 126.51
C ALA A 411 -1.84 97.45 127.60
N VAL A 412 -2.90 96.75 128.00
CA VAL A 412 -3.79 97.15 129.12
C VAL A 412 -3.23 96.71 130.49
N LEU A 413 -2.24 95.81 130.50
CA LEU A 413 -1.61 95.24 131.71
C LEU A 413 -0.26 95.90 132.08
N GLN A 414 0.16 96.95 131.38
CA GLN A 414 1.30 97.82 131.73
C GLN A 414 0.78 99.24 131.94
#